data_AF-A0AAW0HDZ8-F1
#
_entry.id   AF-A0AAW0HDZ8-F1
#
_cell.length_a   1.000
_cell.length_b   1.000
_cell.length_c   1.000
_cell.angle_alpha   90.00
_cell.angle_beta   90.00
_cell.angle_gamma   90.00
#
_symmetry.space_group_name_H-M   'P 1'
#
loop_
_entity.id
_entity.type
_entity.pdbx_description
1 polymer ?
#
loop_
_entity_poly.entity_id
_entity_poly.type
_entity_poly.pdbx_seq_one_letter_code
_entity_poly.pdbx_strand_id
1 'polypeptide(L)'
;DVNIYNKPDPQVYRRLISECTSLGKESEFSTSITELQSNFLKDRPPKLKNLIDPVKHRYQLLGEPLPPQYAIEMLEVYAWEHGNVVTEFSTAQGFWTVLELITKHKQLQIHWTVYYDFQDQEISTYLLSRLTRAREDHAVVVWKWGGGSSVSMEHPVLSFCHLIDMRTCSPGRQRPVILDPADPTRNVVGLNPAGWWQLAGEATVWLQYPCTKNWDTSRVHSWDV
;
A
#
# COMPACT_ATOMS: atom_id res chain seq x y z
N ASP A 1 34.05 -6.98 -2.18
CA ASP A 1 32.88 -7.44 -1.41
C ASP A 1 32.72 -6.63 -0.13
N VAL A 2 31.98 -5.52 -0.21
CA VAL A 2 31.54 -4.77 0.96
C VAL A 2 30.09 -5.20 1.18
N ASN A 3 29.79 -5.83 2.31
CA ASN A 3 28.42 -6.23 2.65
C ASN A 3 27.56 -4.97 2.83
N ILE A 4 26.84 -4.58 1.77
CA ILE A 4 26.03 -3.36 1.71
C ILE A 4 24.74 -3.47 2.55
N TYR A 5 24.48 -4.66 3.12
CA TYR A 5 23.32 -4.94 3.96
C TYR A 5 23.74 -5.36 5.37
N ASN A 6 24.61 -4.59 6.01
CA ASN A 6 24.78 -4.73 7.46
C ASN A 6 23.48 -4.30 8.13
N LYS A 7 22.68 -5.29 8.53
CA LYS A 7 21.50 -5.10 9.36
C LYS A 7 21.90 -4.32 10.62
N PRO A 8 21.22 -3.20 10.93
CA PRO A 8 21.48 -2.46 12.16
C PRO A 8 21.33 -3.33 13.41
N ASP A 9 22.03 -2.96 14.49
CA ASP A 9 21.86 -3.60 15.79
C ASP A 9 20.38 -3.50 16.24
N PRO A 10 19.72 -4.60 16.64
CA PRO A 10 18.34 -4.59 17.12
C PRO A 10 18.07 -3.54 18.21
N GLN A 11 19.06 -3.18 19.03
CA GLN A 11 18.94 -2.14 20.04
C GLN A 11 18.54 -0.78 19.48
N VAL A 12 18.93 -0.46 18.24
CA VAL A 12 18.51 0.78 17.55
C VAL A 12 16.98 0.79 17.40
N TYR A 13 16.41 -0.32 16.94
CA TYR A 13 14.97 -0.44 16.72
C TYR A 13 14.18 -0.61 18.02
N ARG A 14 14.74 -1.27 19.04
CA ARG A 14 14.09 -1.34 20.37
C ARG A 14 13.91 0.03 20.99
N ARG A 15 14.95 0.88 20.94
CA ARG A 15 14.86 2.28 21.40
C ARG A 15 13.83 3.06 20.60
N LEU A 16 13.86 2.96 19.27
CA LEU A 16 12.89 3.62 18.39
C LEU A 16 11.45 3.21 18.73
N ILE A 17 11.19 1.90 18.88
CA ILE A 17 9.87 1.37 19.26
C ILE A 17 9.43 1.92 20.61
N SER A 18 10.32 1.90 21.60
CA SER A 18 10.06 2.41 22.96
C SER A 18 9.70 3.91 22.95
N GLU A 19 10.47 4.72 22.23
CA GLU A 19 10.24 6.16 22.07
C GLU A 19 8.92 6.46 21.33
N CYS A 20 8.68 5.80 20.19
CA CYS A 20 7.44 5.96 19.42
C CYS A 20 6.20 5.59 20.25
N THR A 21 6.26 4.47 20.98
CA THR A 21 5.15 3.99 21.82
C THR A 21 4.91 4.91 23.02
N SER A 22 5.96 5.46 23.64
CA SER A 22 5.81 6.36 24.79
C SER A 22 5.33 7.77 24.42
N LEU A 23 5.75 8.29 23.26
CA LEU A 23 5.37 9.62 22.79
C LEU A 23 4.04 9.63 22.02
N GLY A 24 3.48 8.46 21.68
CA GLY A 24 2.27 8.36 20.85
C GLY A 24 2.46 8.91 19.44
N LYS A 25 3.71 9.02 18.99
CA LYS A 25 4.09 9.56 17.68
C LYS A 25 4.74 8.45 16.88
N GLU A 26 4.07 8.06 15.82
CA GLU A 26 4.64 7.21 14.77
C GLU A 26 5.39 8.14 13.80
N SER A 27 6.62 7.79 13.39
CA SER A 27 7.32 8.40 12.24
C SER A 27 7.97 9.81 12.40
N GLU A 28 8.41 10.25 13.58
CA GLU A 28 9.16 11.53 13.72
C GLU A 28 10.69 11.33 13.92
N PHE A 29 11.41 10.53 13.12
CA PHE A 29 12.84 10.27 13.43
C PHE A 29 13.85 10.19 12.27
N SER A 30 15.04 10.71 12.61
CA SER A 30 16.44 10.53 12.14
C SER A 30 16.77 10.49 10.64
N THR A 31 17.80 11.27 10.27
CA THR A 31 18.51 11.21 8.97
C THR A 31 19.02 9.81 8.61
N SER A 32 19.31 8.96 9.60
CA SER A 32 19.73 7.58 9.37
C SER A 32 18.64 6.70 8.76
N ILE A 33 17.35 6.96 9.07
CA ILE A 33 16.23 6.21 8.48
C ILE A 33 16.09 6.57 7.00
N THR A 34 16.21 7.85 6.65
CA THR A 34 16.15 8.29 5.25
C THR A 34 17.27 7.70 4.38
N GLU A 35 18.46 7.46 4.96
CA GLU A 35 19.55 6.77 4.27
C GLU A 35 19.20 5.30 3.97
N LEU A 36 18.64 4.58 4.94
CA LEU A 36 18.20 3.19 4.76
C LEU A 36 17.07 3.06 3.73
N GLN A 37 16.11 3.98 3.73
CA GLN A 37 15.05 4.06 2.71
C GLN A 37 15.64 4.27 1.32
N SER A 38 16.60 5.20 1.19
CA SER A 38 17.30 5.45 -0.07
C SER A 38 18.06 4.21 -0.55
N ASN A 39 18.79 3.55 0.36
CA ASN A 39 19.52 2.32 0.04
C ASN A 39 18.59 1.18 -0.39
N PHE A 40 17.42 1.04 0.24
CA PHE A 40 16.43 0.02 -0.15
C PHE A 40 15.96 0.17 -1.60
N LEU A 41 15.77 1.41 -2.06
CA LEU A 41 15.34 1.72 -3.43
C LEU A 41 16.50 1.77 -4.44
N LYS A 42 17.75 1.94 -3.97
CA LYS A 42 18.92 2.18 -4.82
C LYS A 42 19.24 1.00 -5.74
N ASP A 43 19.11 -0.22 -5.23
CA ASP A 43 19.53 -1.45 -5.92
C ASP A 43 18.46 -2.02 -6.87
N ARG A 44 17.34 -1.31 -7.04
CA ARG A 44 16.23 -1.78 -7.88
C ARG A 44 16.47 -1.50 -9.37
N PRO A 45 16.04 -2.39 -10.29
CA PRO A 45 16.26 -2.21 -11.73
C PRO A 45 15.74 -0.86 -12.23
N PRO A 46 16.42 -0.17 -13.17
CA PRO A 46 15.92 1.08 -13.76
C PRO A 46 14.52 0.93 -14.37
N LYS A 47 14.22 -0.27 -14.90
CA LYS A 47 12.90 -0.62 -15.44
C LYS A 47 11.78 -0.58 -14.39
N LEU A 48 12.08 -0.85 -13.12
CA LEU A 48 11.14 -0.71 -12.00
C LEU A 48 10.87 0.76 -11.69
N LYS A 49 11.88 1.63 -11.78
CA LYS A 49 11.69 3.08 -11.60
C LYS A 49 10.75 3.68 -12.67
N ASN A 50 10.75 3.11 -13.87
CA ASN A 50 9.87 3.51 -14.98
C ASN A 50 8.43 2.97 -14.84
N LEU A 51 8.16 2.01 -13.95
CA LEU A 51 6.77 1.58 -13.66
C LEU A 51 5.99 2.66 -12.92
N ILE A 52 6.71 3.51 -12.16
CA ILE A 52 6.11 4.57 -11.36
C ILE A 52 5.57 5.70 -12.24
N ASP A 53 6.20 6.00 -13.39
CA ASP A 53 5.89 7.21 -14.17
C ASP A 53 4.45 7.24 -14.72
N PRO A 54 3.91 6.15 -15.31
CA PRO A 54 2.50 6.12 -15.72
C PRO A 54 1.53 6.24 -14.56
N VAL A 55 1.84 5.64 -13.40
CA VAL A 55 1.01 5.74 -12.19
C VAL A 55 1.07 7.16 -11.65
N LYS A 56 2.26 7.75 -11.51
CA LYS A 56 2.54 9.13 -11.08
C LYS A 56 1.82 10.17 -11.94
N HIS A 57 1.95 10.07 -13.26
CA HIS A 57 1.31 11.01 -14.17
C HIS A 57 -0.21 10.99 -14.00
N ARG A 58 -0.82 9.80 -13.89
CA ARG A 58 -2.26 9.69 -13.64
C ARG A 58 -2.64 10.13 -12.23
N TYR A 59 -1.79 9.85 -11.24
CA TYR A 59 -1.91 10.31 -9.86
C TYR A 59 -2.00 11.84 -9.78
N GLN A 60 -1.14 12.58 -10.49
CA GLN A 60 -1.16 14.04 -10.52
C GLN A 60 -2.44 14.62 -11.14
N LEU A 61 -3.14 13.82 -11.96
CA LEU A 61 -4.42 14.20 -12.56
C LEU A 61 -5.61 13.89 -11.65
N LEU A 62 -5.42 13.10 -10.58
CA LEU A 62 -6.45 12.84 -9.57
C LEU A 62 -6.45 14.00 -8.56
N GLY A 63 -7.65 14.49 -8.22
CA GLY A 63 -7.79 15.45 -7.13
C GLY A 63 -7.51 14.81 -5.78
N GLU A 64 -6.91 15.55 -4.84
CA GLU A 64 -6.63 15.08 -3.47
C GLU A 64 -7.92 14.67 -2.72
N PRO A 65 -7.84 13.72 -1.77
CA PRO A 65 -6.62 13.22 -1.12
C PRO A 65 -6.07 11.90 -1.70
N LEU A 66 -4.76 11.79 -1.94
CA LEU A 66 -4.10 10.58 -2.48
C LEU A 66 -3.16 9.89 -1.47
N PRO A 67 -2.87 8.58 -1.61
CA PRO A 67 -1.85 7.92 -0.81
C PRO A 67 -0.46 8.52 -1.03
N PRO A 68 0.44 8.47 -0.03
CA PRO A 68 1.82 8.94 -0.21
C PRO A 68 2.51 8.23 -1.38
N GLN A 69 3.26 8.97 -2.21
CA GLN A 69 3.99 8.39 -3.35
C GLN A 69 4.91 7.24 -2.93
N TYR A 70 5.56 7.39 -1.78
CA TYR A 70 6.43 6.35 -1.21
C TYR A 70 5.69 5.02 -0.97
N ALA A 71 4.39 5.06 -0.64
CA ALA A 71 3.60 3.84 -0.45
C ALA A 71 3.37 3.09 -1.77
N ILE A 72 3.23 3.81 -2.88
CA ILE A 72 3.13 3.23 -4.22
C ILE A 72 4.47 2.64 -4.65
N GLU A 73 5.58 3.34 -4.39
CA GLU A 73 6.93 2.81 -4.63
C GLU A 73 7.16 1.50 -3.86
N MET A 74 6.71 1.42 -2.60
CA MET A 74 6.75 0.16 -1.82
C MET A 74 5.89 -0.95 -2.43
N LEU A 75 4.70 -0.63 -2.94
CA LEU A 75 3.81 -1.61 -3.56
C LEU A 75 4.38 -2.16 -4.88
N GLU A 76 5.06 -1.34 -5.65
CA GLU A 76 5.76 -1.74 -6.86
C GLU A 76 6.94 -2.67 -6.57
N VAL A 77 7.74 -2.35 -5.56
CA VAL A 77 8.82 -3.23 -5.09
C VAL A 77 8.26 -4.58 -4.66
N TYR A 78 7.17 -4.58 -3.88
CA TYR A 78 6.51 -5.82 -3.47
C TYR A 78 6.04 -6.65 -4.66
N ALA A 79 5.33 -6.03 -5.62
CA ALA A 79 4.84 -6.69 -6.84
C ALA A 79 5.98 -7.32 -7.64
N TRP A 80 7.09 -6.61 -7.80
CA TRP A 80 8.26 -7.11 -8.53
C TRP A 80 8.95 -8.26 -7.78
N GLU A 81 9.18 -8.14 -6.48
CA GLU A 81 9.84 -9.17 -5.66
C GLU A 81 9.05 -10.48 -5.58
N HIS A 82 7.72 -10.42 -5.57
CA HIS A 82 6.88 -11.60 -5.43
C HIS A 82 6.39 -12.14 -6.76
N GLY A 83 6.26 -11.28 -7.76
CA GLY A 83 5.68 -11.63 -9.05
C GLY A 83 6.69 -12.05 -10.11
N ASN A 84 7.90 -11.49 -10.10
CA ASN A 84 8.91 -11.81 -11.10
C ASN A 84 10.32 -11.29 -10.71
N VAL A 85 11.15 -12.11 -10.05
CA VAL A 85 12.54 -11.76 -9.66
C VAL A 85 13.51 -11.84 -10.85
N VAL A 86 13.08 -11.43 -12.04
CA VAL A 86 13.98 -11.25 -13.21
C VAL A 86 14.06 -9.77 -13.56
N THR A 87 15.23 -9.36 -13.99
CA THR A 87 15.55 -7.98 -14.38
C THR A 87 14.83 -7.56 -15.67
N GLU A 88 14.53 -8.54 -16.53
CA GLU A 88 13.74 -8.34 -17.74
C GLU A 88 12.29 -8.79 -17.52
N PHE A 89 11.40 -7.82 -17.35
CA PHE A 89 9.96 -8.06 -17.22
C PHE A 89 9.15 -7.14 -18.14
N SER A 90 7.91 -7.50 -18.44
CA SER A 90 7.00 -6.63 -19.20
C SER A 90 6.49 -5.49 -18.31
N THR A 91 6.75 -4.24 -18.72
CA THR A 91 6.23 -3.05 -18.02
C THR A 91 4.70 -3.07 -17.94
N ALA A 92 4.01 -3.59 -18.97
CA ALA A 92 2.56 -3.70 -18.95
C ALA A 92 2.05 -4.70 -17.91
N GLN A 93 2.76 -5.84 -17.73
CA GLN A 93 2.43 -6.82 -16.68
C GLN A 93 2.68 -6.27 -15.28
N GLY A 94 3.81 -5.59 -15.07
CA GLY A 94 4.13 -4.97 -13.80
C GLY A 94 3.14 -3.88 -13.42
N PHE A 95 2.83 -2.97 -14.35
CA PHE A 95 1.81 -1.94 -14.17
C PHE A 95 0.46 -2.56 -13.83
N TRP A 96 0.09 -3.63 -14.53
CA TRP A 96 -1.18 -4.28 -14.27
C TRP A 96 -1.25 -4.91 -12.86
N THR A 97 -0.19 -5.59 -12.45
CA THR A 97 -0.08 -6.21 -11.12
C THR A 97 -0.23 -5.18 -10.01
N VAL A 98 0.41 -4.02 -10.14
CA VAL A 98 0.32 -2.92 -9.17
C VAL A 98 -1.10 -2.39 -9.07
N LEU A 99 -1.78 -2.17 -10.21
CA LEU A 99 -3.19 -1.76 -10.20
C LEU A 99 -4.08 -2.81 -9.54
N GLU A 100 -3.83 -4.10 -9.78
CA GLU A 100 -4.60 -5.17 -9.16
C GLU A 100 -4.42 -5.18 -7.62
N LEU A 101 -3.19 -5.01 -7.13
CA LEU A 101 -2.90 -4.89 -5.69
C LEU A 101 -3.62 -3.68 -5.06
N ILE A 102 -3.64 -2.54 -5.76
CA ILE A 102 -4.37 -1.34 -5.33
C ILE A 102 -5.87 -1.64 -5.19
N THR A 103 -6.48 -2.34 -6.16
CA THR A 103 -7.91 -2.72 -6.05
C THR A 103 -8.18 -3.65 -4.85
N LYS A 104 -7.18 -4.44 -4.46
CA LYS A 104 -7.23 -5.37 -3.32
C LYS A 104 -6.61 -4.78 -2.03
N HIS A 105 -6.44 -3.45 -1.94
CA HIS A 105 -5.69 -2.80 -0.85
C HIS A 105 -6.11 -3.23 0.57
N LYS A 106 -7.38 -3.55 0.80
CA LYS A 106 -7.88 -4.04 2.08
C LYS A 106 -7.22 -5.33 2.59
N GLN A 107 -6.70 -6.13 1.68
CA GLN A 107 -6.07 -7.41 1.98
C GLN A 107 -4.55 -7.27 2.17
N LEU A 108 -3.98 -6.10 1.84
CA LEU A 108 -2.54 -5.90 1.87
C LEU A 108 -2.02 -5.85 3.32
N GLN A 109 -1.03 -6.69 3.55
CA GLN A 109 -0.25 -6.76 4.78
C GLN A 109 1.21 -7.03 4.38
N ILE A 110 1.90 -5.95 4.02
CA ILE A 110 3.24 -5.99 3.44
C ILE A 110 4.26 -5.54 4.49
N HIS A 111 5.39 -6.25 4.55
CA HIS A 111 6.54 -5.92 5.37
C HIS A 111 7.80 -6.53 4.75
N TRP A 112 8.96 -6.01 5.15
CA TRP A 112 10.26 -6.54 4.77
C TRP A 112 11.08 -6.84 6.02
N THR A 113 12.03 -7.76 5.90
CA THR A 113 12.93 -8.13 7.00
C THR A 113 14.41 -7.81 6.70
N VAL A 114 14.64 -6.75 5.92
CA VAL A 114 15.98 -6.35 5.44
C VAL A 114 16.78 -5.70 6.57
N TYR A 115 16.24 -4.66 7.21
CA TYR A 115 16.93 -3.92 8.27
C TYR A 115 16.47 -4.29 9.69
N TYR A 116 15.29 -4.87 9.85
CA TYR A 116 14.83 -5.46 11.10
C TYR A 116 14.22 -6.84 10.81
N ASP A 117 13.98 -7.67 11.84
CA ASP A 117 13.34 -8.97 11.67
C ASP A 117 12.63 -9.43 12.96
N PHE A 118 12.19 -10.69 12.97
CA PHE A 118 11.45 -11.30 14.08
C PHE A 118 12.36 -12.07 15.06
N GLN A 119 13.69 -12.01 14.93
CA GLN A 119 14.60 -12.72 15.83
C GLN A 119 14.65 -12.10 17.22
N ASP A 120 14.56 -10.77 17.29
CA ASP A 120 14.46 -10.05 18.56
C ASP A 120 13.02 -10.09 19.10
N GLN A 121 12.86 -10.56 20.33
CA GLN A 121 11.54 -10.77 20.94
C GLN A 121 10.69 -9.49 21.03
N GLU A 122 11.28 -8.33 21.32
CA GLU A 122 10.53 -7.09 21.50
C GLU A 122 10.10 -6.54 20.14
N ILE A 123 11.01 -6.55 19.16
CA ILE A 123 10.72 -6.15 17.78
C ILE A 123 9.65 -7.07 17.18
N SER A 124 9.80 -8.39 17.33
CA SER A 124 8.84 -9.38 16.86
C SER A 124 7.44 -9.17 17.44
N THR A 125 7.34 -8.99 18.77
CA THR A 125 6.07 -8.70 19.44
C THR A 125 5.43 -7.44 18.88
N TYR A 126 6.22 -6.38 18.69
CA TYR A 126 5.75 -5.14 18.12
C TYR A 126 5.25 -5.30 16.68
N LEU A 127 6.04 -5.92 15.80
CA LEU A 127 5.70 -6.16 14.39
C LEU A 127 4.42 -6.99 14.27
N LEU A 128 4.29 -8.07 15.03
CA LEU A 128 3.08 -8.90 15.05
C LEU A 128 1.86 -8.10 15.49
N SER A 129 2.01 -7.21 16.49
CA SER A 129 0.92 -6.32 16.89
C SER A 129 0.49 -5.39 15.75
N ARG A 130 1.42 -4.88 14.95
CA ARG A 130 1.13 -4.00 13.80
C ARG A 130 0.46 -4.74 12.65
N LEU A 131 0.95 -5.93 12.34
CA LEU A 131 0.48 -6.76 11.23
C LEU A 131 -0.90 -7.37 11.52
N THR A 132 -1.13 -7.81 12.77
CA THR A 132 -2.33 -8.56 13.20
C THR A 132 -3.52 -7.66 13.55
N ARG A 133 -3.38 -6.33 13.49
CA ARG A 133 -4.42 -5.36 13.88
C ARG A 133 -5.76 -5.41 13.08
N ALA A 134 -6.11 -6.50 12.39
CA ALA A 134 -7.30 -6.61 11.55
C ALA A 134 -7.94 -8.03 11.44
N ARG A 135 -8.03 -8.82 12.52
CA ARG A 135 -8.71 -10.16 12.46
C ARG A 135 -10.05 -10.28 13.20
N GLU A 136 -10.75 -9.19 13.49
CA GLU A 136 -12.12 -9.29 14.05
C GLU A 136 -13.19 -8.67 13.15
N ASP A 137 -13.23 -9.04 11.87
CA ASP A 137 -14.31 -8.68 10.95
C ASP A 137 -15.43 -9.74 10.93
N HIS A 138 -15.90 -10.15 12.12
CA HIS A 138 -17.13 -10.96 12.27
C HIS A 138 -18.25 -10.22 13.01
N ALA A 139 -18.27 -8.89 12.99
CA ALA A 139 -19.45 -8.14 13.37
C ALA A 139 -20.43 -8.10 12.19
N VAL A 140 -21.45 -8.97 12.23
CA VAL A 140 -22.59 -8.96 11.32
C VAL A 140 -23.27 -7.59 11.42
N VAL A 141 -23.07 -6.74 10.42
CA VAL A 141 -23.82 -5.49 10.29
C VAL A 141 -25.23 -5.85 9.81
N VAL A 142 -26.18 -5.87 10.73
CA VAL A 142 -27.61 -6.00 10.44
C VAL A 142 -28.09 -4.68 9.85
N TRP A 143 -28.33 -4.65 8.53
CA TRP A 143 -29.01 -3.53 7.89
C TRP A 143 -30.49 -3.53 8.33
N LYS A 144 -30.90 -2.54 9.13
CA LYS A 144 -32.32 -2.20 9.28
C LYS A 144 -32.68 -1.16 8.22
N TRP A 145 -33.46 -1.57 7.23
CA TRP A 145 -33.98 -0.69 6.20
C TRP A 145 -35.18 0.10 6.76
N GLY A 146 -35.03 1.42 6.89
CA GLY A 146 -36.15 2.34 7.09
C GLY A 146 -36.72 2.72 5.73
N GLY A 147 -37.98 2.37 5.49
CA GLY A 147 -38.67 2.63 4.22
C GLY A 147 -38.96 4.10 3.96
N GLY A 148 -39.13 4.44 2.68
CA GLY A 148 -39.75 5.69 2.26
C GLY A 148 -39.28 6.25 0.93
N SER A 149 -40.04 5.92 -0.12
CA SER A 149 -40.27 6.72 -1.34
C SER A 149 -39.30 6.59 -2.52
N SER A 150 -39.92 6.19 -3.62
CA SER A 150 -39.47 6.06 -5.00
C SER A 150 -39.02 7.37 -5.65
N VAL A 151 -37.87 7.35 -6.33
CA VAL A 151 -37.52 8.28 -7.41
C VAL A 151 -36.89 7.50 -8.56
N SER A 152 -37.39 7.77 -9.76
CA SER A 152 -37.12 7.12 -11.04
C SER A 152 -35.66 7.29 -11.50
N MET A 153 -35.10 6.21 -12.06
CA MET A 153 -33.78 6.16 -12.68
C MET A 153 -33.79 6.86 -14.05
N GLU A 154 -32.97 7.90 -14.21
CA GLU A 154 -32.43 8.30 -15.52
C GLU A 154 -30.93 8.66 -15.41
N HIS A 155 -30.14 7.95 -16.23
CA HIS A 155 -28.75 8.15 -16.68
C HIS A 155 -27.54 7.91 -15.74
N PRO A 156 -26.57 7.02 -16.12
CA PRO A 156 -25.50 6.54 -15.24
C PRO A 156 -24.12 7.07 -15.65
N VAL A 157 -23.77 8.29 -15.29
CA VAL A 157 -22.37 8.74 -15.22
C VAL A 157 -22.35 9.97 -14.33
N LEU A 158 -21.49 9.99 -13.31
CA LEU A 158 -21.26 11.10 -12.36
C LEU A 158 -22.11 11.15 -11.07
N SER A 159 -22.43 10.01 -10.44
CA SER A 159 -22.86 10.04 -9.04
C SER A 159 -22.45 8.78 -8.27
N PHE A 160 -21.16 8.67 -7.98
CA PHE A 160 -20.66 7.70 -6.98
C PHE A 160 -19.84 8.36 -5.87
N CYS A 161 -19.68 9.68 -5.90
CA CYS A 161 -18.81 10.41 -4.96
C CYS A 161 -19.54 11.06 -3.77
N HIS A 162 -20.74 10.62 -3.37
CA HIS A 162 -21.48 11.34 -2.31
C HIS A 162 -22.12 10.55 -1.19
N LEU A 163 -21.76 9.29 -0.94
CA LEU A 163 -22.23 8.61 0.27
C LEU A 163 -21.23 7.59 0.83
N ILE A 164 -20.06 8.06 1.26
CA ILE A 164 -19.38 7.44 2.41
C ILE A 164 -19.69 8.34 3.60
N ASP A 165 -20.66 7.94 4.42
CA ASP A 165 -20.90 8.57 5.71
C ASP A 165 -19.69 8.31 6.61
N MET A 166 -18.81 9.30 6.73
CA MET A 166 -17.61 9.23 7.57
C MET A 166 -17.91 9.04 9.07
N ARG A 167 -19.18 9.13 9.51
CA ARG A 167 -19.55 9.04 10.95
C ARG A 167 -19.89 7.64 11.44
N THR A 168 -19.97 6.64 10.56
CA THR A 168 -20.30 5.25 10.96
C THR A 168 -19.13 4.26 10.84
N CYS A 169 -17.98 4.69 10.31
CA CYS A 169 -16.75 3.92 10.49
C CYS A 169 -16.33 4.01 11.95
N SER A 170 -16.50 2.90 12.69
CA SER A 170 -15.79 2.74 13.95
C SER A 170 -14.29 2.99 13.70
N PRO A 171 -13.51 3.63 14.60
CA PRO A 171 -12.07 3.89 14.44
C PRO A 171 -11.19 2.63 14.34
N GLY A 172 -11.79 1.46 14.16
CA GLY A 172 -11.15 0.18 14.07
C GLY A 172 -10.55 -0.05 12.68
N ARG A 173 -9.23 -0.01 12.64
CA ARG A 173 -8.39 -1.00 11.94
C ARG A 173 -8.22 -0.77 10.44
N GLN A 174 -7.28 0.12 10.13
CA GLN A 174 -6.94 0.62 8.79
C GLN A 174 -6.05 -0.38 8.03
N ARG A 175 -6.64 -1.08 7.07
CA ARG A 175 -5.92 -1.68 5.94
C ARG A 175 -5.92 -0.67 4.78
N PRO A 176 -4.88 -0.64 3.92
CA PRO A 176 -3.73 -1.53 3.86
C PRO A 176 -2.75 -1.32 5.03
N VAL A 177 -1.92 -2.32 5.31
CA VAL A 177 -0.71 -2.17 6.13
C VAL A 177 0.49 -2.43 5.24
N ILE A 178 1.36 -1.42 5.12
CA ILE A 178 2.64 -1.52 4.41
C ILE A 178 3.68 -0.93 5.37
N LEU A 179 4.44 -1.81 6.03
CA LEU A 179 5.49 -1.36 6.95
C LEU A 179 6.70 -0.89 6.16
N ASP A 180 7.24 0.25 6.56
CA ASP A 180 8.45 0.80 5.98
C ASP A 180 9.63 -0.18 6.21
N PRO A 181 10.38 -0.57 5.17
CA PRO A 181 11.49 -1.50 5.31
C PRO A 181 12.61 -0.99 6.25
N ALA A 182 12.74 0.33 6.41
CA ALA A 182 13.75 0.99 7.25
C ALA A 182 13.24 1.42 8.63
N ASP A 183 11.92 1.53 8.82
CA ASP A 183 11.29 1.96 10.07
C ASP A 183 10.12 1.04 10.46
N PRO A 184 10.29 0.12 11.42
CA PRO A 184 9.24 -0.83 11.81
C PRO A 184 8.03 -0.16 12.49
N THR A 185 8.16 1.11 12.88
CA THR A 185 7.08 1.89 13.52
C THR A 185 6.21 2.66 12.52
N ARG A 186 6.64 2.76 11.26
CA ARG A 186 5.98 3.54 10.23
C ARG A 186 5.17 2.68 9.27
N ASN A 187 3.85 2.90 9.25
CA ASN A 187 2.98 2.43 8.16
C ASN A 187 3.00 3.47 7.03
N VAL A 188 3.58 3.14 5.87
CA VAL A 188 3.77 4.10 4.77
C VAL A 188 2.46 4.55 4.12
N VAL A 189 1.37 3.81 4.37
CA VAL A 189 -0.01 4.12 3.98
C VAL A 189 -0.45 5.49 4.50
N GLY A 190 0.12 5.94 5.64
CA GLY A 190 -0.20 7.21 6.28
C GLY A 190 -1.61 7.23 6.88
N LEU A 191 -2.04 8.41 7.33
CA LEU A 191 -3.37 8.63 7.93
C LEU A 191 -4.44 8.96 6.87
N ASN A 192 -4.31 8.42 5.65
CA ASN A 192 -5.24 8.70 4.54
C ASN A 192 -5.90 7.42 3.97
N PRO A 193 -6.82 6.76 4.70
CA PRO A 193 -7.57 5.63 4.16
C PRO A 193 -8.43 6.01 2.94
N ALA A 194 -8.98 7.23 2.90
CA ALA A 194 -9.84 7.70 1.82
C ALA A 194 -9.11 7.75 0.47
N GLY A 195 -7.83 8.14 0.47
CA GLY A 195 -7.03 8.15 -0.76
C GLY A 195 -6.83 6.77 -1.37
N TRP A 196 -6.71 5.72 -0.55
CA TRP A 196 -6.62 4.35 -1.06
C TRP A 196 -7.91 3.88 -1.72
N TRP A 197 -9.06 4.30 -1.19
CA TRP A 197 -10.36 4.02 -1.79
C TRP A 197 -10.56 4.70 -3.12
N GLN A 198 -10.24 6.00 -3.19
CA GLN A 198 -10.30 6.76 -4.44
C GLN A 198 -9.37 6.14 -5.48
N LEU A 199 -8.13 5.83 -5.09
CA LEU A 199 -7.18 5.20 -5.98
C LEU A 199 -7.63 3.82 -6.46
N ALA A 200 -8.27 3.02 -5.60
CA ALA A 200 -8.82 1.72 -6.00
C ALA A 200 -9.95 1.84 -7.04
N GLY A 201 -10.80 2.87 -6.93
CA GLY A 201 -11.81 3.19 -7.94
C GLY A 201 -11.16 3.52 -9.29
N GLU A 202 -10.17 4.40 -9.28
CA GLU A 202 -9.43 4.82 -10.47
C GLU A 202 -8.64 3.68 -11.10
N ALA A 203 -7.97 2.87 -10.28
CA ALA A 203 -7.27 1.68 -10.74
C ALA A 203 -8.23 0.77 -11.52
N THR A 204 -9.44 0.52 -11.00
CA THR A 204 -10.47 -0.30 -11.69
C THR A 204 -10.84 0.25 -13.07
N VAL A 205 -10.83 1.56 -13.25
CA VAL A 205 -11.05 2.20 -14.56
C VAL A 205 -9.83 2.02 -15.46
N TRP A 206 -8.62 2.25 -14.95
CA TRP A 206 -7.38 2.12 -15.70
C TRP A 206 -7.12 0.68 -16.16
N LEU A 207 -7.61 -0.31 -15.41
CA LEU A 207 -7.60 -1.72 -15.78
C LEU A 207 -8.33 -2.02 -17.10
N GLN A 208 -9.21 -1.12 -17.57
CA GLN A 208 -9.96 -1.29 -18.81
C GLN A 208 -9.30 -0.64 -20.04
N TYR A 209 -8.25 0.16 -19.82
CA TYR A 209 -7.60 0.94 -20.88
C TYR A 209 -6.86 0.02 -21.86
N PRO A 210 -6.63 0.46 -23.12
CA PRO A 210 -5.91 -0.34 -24.10
C PRO A 210 -4.50 -0.77 -23.64
N CYS A 211 -3.84 0.03 -22.80
CA CYS A 211 -2.51 -0.29 -22.26
C CYS A 211 -2.46 -1.53 -21.36
N THR A 212 -3.61 -2.08 -20.94
CA THR A 212 -3.71 -3.34 -20.16
C THR A 212 -4.22 -4.52 -21.00
N LYS A 213 -4.27 -4.37 -22.33
CA LYS A 213 -4.75 -5.38 -23.27
C LYS A 213 -3.67 -5.72 -24.29
N ASN A 214 -3.64 -6.98 -24.71
CA ASN A 214 -2.85 -7.45 -25.85
C ASN A 214 -3.50 -7.02 -27.17
N TRP A 215 -2.80 -7.24 -28.29
CA TRP A 215 -3.28 -6.90 -29.63
C TRP A 215 -4.59 -7.60 -30.01
N ASP A 216 -4.83 -8.78 -29.45
CA ASP A 216 -6.03 -9.61 -29.65
C ASP A 216 -7.18 -9.23 -28.70
N THR A 217 -7.06 -8.11 -27.98
CA THR A 217 -7.99 -7.61 -26.95
C THR A 217 -8.09 -8.45 -25.68
N SER A 218 -7.36 -9.57 -25.60
CA SER A 218 -7.20 -10.30 -24.35
C SER A 218 -6.52 -9.39 -23.32
N ARG A 219 -6.81 -9.62 -22.04
CA ARG A 219 -6.11 -8.90 -20.98
C ARG A 219 -4.65 -9.34 -21.00
N VAL A 220 -3.75 -8.45 -20.61
CA VAL A 220 -2.38 -8.84 -20.21
C VAL A 220 -2.50 -9.92 -19.11
N HIS A 221 -1.43 -10.57 -18.65
CA HIS A 221 -1.47 -11.43 -17.45
C HIS A 221 -0.74 -10.73 -16.30
N SER A 222 -1.36 -10.59 -15.13
CA SER A 222 -0.68 -10.08 -13.94
C SER A 222 0.30 -11.13 -13.45
N TRP A 223 1.29 -10.70 -12.67
CA TRP A 223 2.15 -11.65 -11.97
C TRP A 223 1.36 -12.34 -10.85
N ASP A 224 1.77 -13.56 -10.52
CA ASP A 224 1.20 -14.32 -9.39
C ASP A 224 1.85 -13.79 -8.09
N VAL A 225 1.14 -12.92 -7.37
CA VAL A 225 1.64 -12.12 -6.21
C VAL A 225 0.75 -12.32 -4.98
#